data_AF-A0A1V5KS60-F1
#
_entry.id   AF-A0A1V5KS60-F1
#
_cell.length_a   1.000
_cell.length_b   1.000
_cell.length_c   1.000
_cell.angle_alpha   90.00
_cell.angle_beta   90.00
_cell.angle_gamma   90.00
#
_symmetry.space_group_name_H-M   'P 1'
#
loop_
_entity.id
_entity.type
_entity.pdbx_description
1 polymer ?
#
loop_
_entity_poly.entity_id
_entity_poly.type
_entity_poly.pdbx_seq_one_letter_code
_entity_poly.pdbx_strand_id
1 'polypeptide(L)'
;MAANAGLRAGLVEGARRESRRVVIPEPLLCTDNAAMIASAAYFKYLRGDFAPLTLNAVPDLRLGEERYEGNFRGRVYKPNQYS
;
A
#
# COMPACT_ATOMS: atom_id res chain seq x y z
N MET A 1 -2.44 -16.12 -3.39
CA MET A 1 -1.62 -15.21 -4.24
C MET A 1 -2.46 -14.69 -5.39
N ALA A 2 -2.43 -13.38 -5.66
CA ALA A 2 -3.21 -12.76 -6.73
C ALA A 2 -2.79 -13.18 -8.16
N ALA A 3 -1.66 -13.88 -8.33
CA ALA A 3 -1.23 -14.43 -9.61
C ALA A 3 -1.99 -15.71 -10.04
N ASN A 4 -2.78 -16.33 -9.15
CA ASN A 4 -3.49 -17.57 -9.46
C ASN A 4 -4.58 -17.37 -10.52
N ALA A 5 -4.48 -18.07 -11.65
CA ALA A 5 -5.38 -17.91 -12.79
C ALA A 5 -6.86 -18.26 -12.47
N GLY A 6 -7.10 -19.33 -11.70
CA GLY A 6 -8.45 -19.74 -11.30
C GLY A 6 -9.12 -18.71 -10.39
N LEU A 7 -8.39 -18.19 -9.40
CA LEU A 7 -8.87 -17.13 -8.52
C LEU A 7 -9.18 -15.84 -9.30
N ARG A 8 -8.31 -15.46 -10.25
CA ARG A 8 -8.55 -14.30 -11.13
C ARG A 8 -9.83 -14.44 -11.93
N ALA A 9 -10.04 -15.60 -12.57
CA ALA A 9 -11.25 -15.86 -13.35
C ALA A 9 -12.50 -15.78 -12.46
N GLY A 10 -12.46 -16.38 -11.27
CA GLY A 10 -13.57 -16.32 -10.30
C GLY A 10 -13.89 -14.91 -9.82
N LEU A 11 -12.87 -14.08 -9.55
CA LEU A 11 -13.06 -12.68 -9.14
C LEU A 11 -13.70 -11.84 -10.26
N VAL A 12 -13.23 -12.01 -11.50
CA VAL A 12 -13.79 -11.31 -12.66
C VAL A 12 -15.25 -11.67 -12.88
N GLU A 13 -15.58 -12.96 -12.83
CA GLU A 13 -16.96 -13.41 -13.01
C GLU A 13 -17.88 -12.95 -11.86
N GLY A 14 -17.40 -13.04 -10.62
CA GLY A 14 -18.11 -12.52 -9.45
C GLY A 14 -18.45 -11.03 -9.59
N ALA A 15 -17.46 -10.23 -9.95
CA ALA A 15 -17.65 -8.79 -10.08
C ALA A 15 -18.55 -8.40 -11.27
N ARG A 16 -18.51 -9.15 -12.38
CA ARG A 16 -19.45 -8.95 -13.50
C ARG A 16 -20.90 -9.10 -13.06
N ARG A 17 -21.22 -10.14 -12.29
CA ARG A 17 -22.57 -10.36 -11.76
C ARG A 17 -23.03 -9.22 -10.85
N GLU A 18 -22.11 -8.62 -10.11
CA GLU A 18 -22.38 -7.48 -9.23
C GLU A 18 -22.24 -6.11 -9.90
N SER A 19 -21.98 -6.05 -11.22
CA SER A 19 -21.68 -4.81 -11.94
C SER A 19 -20.55 -3.99 -11.30
N ARG A 20 -19.54 -4.67 -10.75
CA ARG A 20 -18.35 -4.08 -10.13
C ARG A 20 -17.13 -4.20 -11.04
N ARG A 21 -16.22 -3.24 -10.93
CA ARG A 21 -14.92 -3.29 -11.60
C ARG A 21 -13.92 -4.09 -10.76
N VAL A 22 -13.20 -4.98 -11.41
CA VAL A 22 -12.05 -5.69 -10.83
C VAL A 22 -10.76 -5.12 -11.41
N VAL A 23 -9.81 -4.79 -10.54
CA VAL A 23 -8.47 -4.33 -10.89
C VAL A 23 -7.49 -5.34 -10.34
N ILE A 24 -6.73 -5.98 -11.22
CA ILE A 24 -5.71 -6.97 -10.84
C ILE A 24 -4.42 -6.59 -11.56
N PRO A 25 -3.30 -6.44 -10.85
CA PRO A 25 -2.03 -6.13 -11.49
C PRO A 25 -1.51 -7.32 -12.31
N GLU A 26 -0.51 -7.07 -13.14
CA GLU A 26 0.20 -8.13 -13.87
C GLU A 26 0.77 -9.18 -12.91
N PRO A 27 0.90 -10.46 -13.31
CA PRO A 27 1.39 -11.51 -12.42
C PRO A 27 2.75 -11.22 -11.79
N LEU A 28 3.67 -10.61 -12.54
CA LEU A 28 5.00 -10.21 -12.06
C LEU A 28 4.96 -9.20 -10.89
N LEU A 29 3.87 -8.44 -10.79
CA LEU A 29 3.66 -7.43 -9.76
C LEU A 29 2.86 -7.95 -8.55
N CYS A 30 2.46 -9.23 -8.53
CA CYS A 30 1.61 -9.79 -7.48
C CYS A 30 2.37 -10.33 -6.27
N THR A 31 3.68 -10.49 -6.38
CA THR A 31 4.58 -10.89 -5.27
C THR A 31 5.37 -9.67 -4.80
N ASP A 32 6.06 -9.80 -3.67
CA ASP A 32 6.91 -8.73 -3.14
C ASP A 32 7.92 -8.29 -4.19
N ASN A 33 7.93 -6.99 -4.48
CA ASN A 33 8.79 -6.39 -5.48
C ASN A 33 9.10 -4.92 -5.13
N ALA A 34 10.22 -4.41 -5.65
CA ALA A 34 10.65 -3.05 -5.40
C ALA A 34 9.70 -1.99 -5.99
N ALA A 35 8.99 -2.30 -7.08
CA ALA A 35 8.07 -1.36 -7.72
C ALA A 35 6.87 -1.02 -6.81
N MET A 36 6.36 -1.98 -6.03
CA MET A 36 5.33 -1.76 -5.02
C MET A 36 5.82 -0.78 -3.94
N ILE A 37 7.04 -0.97 -3.44
CA ILE A 37 7.65 -0.11 -2.41
C ILE A 37 7.88 1.29 -2.96
N ALA A 38 8.42 1.41 -4.18
CA ALA A 38 8.65 2.68 -4.85
C ALA A 38 7.34 3.44 -5.12
N SER A 39 6.28 2.75 -5.54
CA SER A 39 4.96 3.34 -5.76
C SER A 39 4.40 3.94 -4.46
N ALA A 40 4.45 3.21 -3.35
CA ALA A 40 4.01 3.72 -2.05
C ALA A 40 4.85 4.93 -1.59
N ALA A 41 6.18 4.86 -1.75
CA ALA A 41 7.09 5.95 -1.40
C ALA A 41 6.89 7.21 -2.25
N TYR A 42 6.60 7.05 -3.55
CA TYR A 42 6.35 8.17 -4.45
C TYR A 42 5.14 9.01 -3.99
N PHE A 43 4.04 8.37 -3.59
CA PHE A 43 2.89 9.10 -3.07
C PHE A 43 3.15 9.76 -1.71
N LYS A 44 4.01 9.18 -0.86
CA LYS A 44 4.48 9.83 0.38
C LYS A 44 5.33 11.06 0.09
N TYR A 45 6.28 10.95 -0.86
CA TYR A 45 7.09 12.07 -1.34
C TYR A 45 6.24 13.23 -1.86
N LEU A 46 5.23 12.96 -2.68
CA LEU A 46 4.31 13.99 -3.20
C LEU A 46 3.54 14.72 -2.08
N ARG A 47 3.35 14.10 -0.91
CA ARG A 47 2.72 14.72 0.27
C ARG A 47 3.72 15.37 1.24
N GLY A 48 5.03 15.32 0.93
CA GLY A 48 6.09 15.82 1.81
C GLY A 48 6.29 14.97 3.07
N ASP A 49 5.87 13.69 3.05
CA ASP A 49 5.99 12.77 4.17
C ASP A 49 7.36 12.07 4.13
N PHE A 50 8.30 12.54 4.96
CA PHE A 50 9.67 12.04 5.05
C PHE A 50 9.97 11.48 6.43
N ALA A 51 10.62 10.31 6.43
CA ALA A 51 11.11 9.68 7.65
C ALA A 51 12.44 10.32 8.11
N PRO A 52 12.75 10.30 9.41
CA PRO A 52 14.07 10.69 9.92
C PRO A 52 15.14 9.68 9.51
N LEU A 53 16.41 10.08 9.59
CA LEU A 53 17.54 9.17 9.40
C LEU A 53 17.67 8.11 10.50
N THR A 54 16.92 8.24 11.60
CA THR A 54 16.82 7.23 12.67
C THR A 54 15.83 6.11 12.34
N LEU A 55 15.25 6.10 11.14
CA LEU A 55 14.28 5.10 10.70
C LEU A 55 14.82 3.68 10.90
N ASN A 56 14.00 2.83 11.51
CA ASN A 56 14.28 1.42 11.70
C ASN A 56 13.08 0.58 11.23
N ALA A 57 13.32 -0.73 11.02
CA ALA A 57 12.26 -1.66 10.65
C ALA A 57 11.31 -1.90 11.82
N VAL A 58 10.00 -2.00 11.53
CA VAL A 58 8.96 -2.39 12.48
C VAL A 58 8.35 -3.71 11.99
N PRO A 59 8.78 -4.88 12.52
CA PRO A 59 8.40 -6.19 12.00
C PRO A 59 6.90 -6.51 12.07
N ASP A 60 6.18 -5.88 13.00
CA ASP A 60 4.76 -6.07 13.28
C ASP A 60 3.90 -4.85 12.90
N LEU A 61 4.37 -4.05 11.92
CA LEU A 61 3.66 -2.87 11.43
C LEU A 61 2.28 -3.24 10.89
N ARG A 62 1.22 -2.62 11.41
CA ARG A 62 -0.15 -2.89 10.97
C ARG A 62 -0.45 -2.16 9.65
N LEU A 63 -1.32 -2.76 8.84
CA LEU A 63 -1.80 -2.10 7.62
C LEU A 63 -2.53 -0.80 7.97
N GLY A 64 -2.18 0.27 7.27
CA GLY A 64 -2.72 1.63 7.50
C GLY A 64 -2.05 2.38 8.66
N GLU A 65 -1.07 1.77 9.33
CA GLU A 65 -0.30 2.40 10.37
C GLU A 65 1.02 2.98 9.84
N GLU A 66 1.43 4.12 10.39
CA GLU A 66 2.73 4.73 10.11
C GLU A 66 3.48 4.90 11.44
N ARG A 67 4.40 3.98 11.72
CA ARG A 67 5.30 4.03 12.89
C ARG A 67 6.75 4.16 12.42
N TYR A 68 7.49 5.01 13.11
CA TYR A 68 8.93 5.16 12.96
C TYR A 68 9.55 5.02 14.36
N GLU A 69 10.48 4.08 14.55
CA GLU A 69 11.22 3.99 15.82
C GLU A 69 12.17 5.19 15.98
N GLY A 70 12.36 5.64 17.22
CA GLY A 70 13.07 6.87 17.55
C GLY A 70 12.10 8.02 17.86
N ASN A 71 12.58 9.01 18.61
CA ASN A 71 11.78 10.12 19.17
C ASN A 71 11.36 11.14 18.09
N PHE A 72 10.76 10.69 17.00
CA PHE A 72 10.42 11.51 15.85
C PHE A 72 9.13 12.28 16.10
N ARG A 73 9.28 13.59 16.32
CA ARG A 73 8.18 14.57 16.39
C ARG A 73 7.98 15.27 15.03
N GLY A 74 8.16 14.55 13.93
CA GLY A 74 7.82 15.08 12.59
C GLY A 74 6.30 15.06 12.38
N ARG A 75 5.82 15.92 11.47
CA ARG A 75 4.41 15.87 11.05
C ARG A 75 4.21 14.57 10.26
N VAL A 76 3.77 13.50 10.92
CA VAL A 76 3.01 12.46 10.23
C VAL A 76 1.88 13.20 9.54
N TYR A 77 1.81 13.14 8.22
CA TYR A 77 0.72 13.76 7.46
C TYR A 77 -0.59 13.23 8.04
N LYS A 78 -1.28 14.04 8.86
CA LYS A 78 -2.63 13.73 9.31
C LYS A 78 -3.53 14.01 8.10
N PRO A 79 -4.15 13.01 7.45
CA PRO A 79 -5.17 13.32 6.47
C PRO A 79 -6.23 14.14 7.19
N ASN A 80 -6.50 15.31 6.64
CA ASN A 80 -7.36 16.34 7.19
C ASN A 80 -8.65 15.76 7.79
N GLN A 81 -8.84 16.04 9.08
CA GLN A 81 -10.15 16.17 9.68
C GLN A 81 -10.84 17.38 9.04
N TYR A 82 -11.59 17.19 7.96
CA TYR A 82 -12.51 18.21 7.46
C TYR A 82 -13.89 17.59 7.27
N SER A 83 -14.82 18.28 7.91
CA SER A 83 -16.27 18.15 7.94
C SER A 83 -16.91 18.41 6.58
#